data_AF-A0A6J1DH62-F1
#
_entry.id   AF-A0A6J1DH62-F1
#
_cell.length_a   1.000
_cell.length_b   1.000
_cell.length_c   1.000
_cell.angle_alpha   90.00
_cell.angle_beta   90.00
_cell.angle_gamma   90.00
#
_symmetry.space_group_name_H-M   'P 1'
#
loop_
_entity.id
_entity.type
_entity.pdbx_description
1 polymer ?
#
loop_
_entity_poly.entity_id
_entity_poly.type
_entity_poly.pdbx_seq_one_letter_code
_entity_poly.pdbx_strand_id
1 'polypeptide(L)'
;MQARILALNASYFLKAGGHFVISIKANCIDSTVPAEAVFASEVNKLKADQFKPTEQVTLEPFERDHACVVGIYRAPKKQKPAA
;
A
#
# COMPACT_ATOMS: atom_id res chain seq x y z
N MET A 1 1.52 -6.21 8.90
CA MET A 1 2.30 -7.44 8.57
C MET A 1 2.36 -7.65 7.07
N GLN A 2 1.24 -7.47 6.37
CA GLN A 2 1.11 -7.66 4.93
C GLN A 2 2.01 -6.70 4.13
N ALA A 3 2.12 -5.42 4.56
CA ALA A 3 2.98 -4.44 3.90
C ALA A 3 4.46 -4.85 3.85
N ARG A 4 4.99 -5.43 4.93
CA ARG A 4 6.40 -5.89 4.99
C ARG A 4 6.69 -7.02 4.00
N ILE A 5 5.75 -7.97 3.86
CA ILE A 5 5.90 -9.10 2.92
C ILE A 5 5.92 -8.56 1.48
N LEU A 6 5.02 -7.64 1.15
CA LEU A 6 5.03 -6.98 -0.16
C LEU A 6 6.33 -6.22 -0.40
N ALA A 7 6.81 -5.45 0.59
CA ALA A 7 8.04 -4.68 0.48
C ALA A 7 9.27 -5.56 0.20
N LEU A 8 9.41 -6.67 0.92
CA LEU A 8 10.48 -7.63 0.66
C LEU A 8 10.40 -8.17 -0.77
N ASN A 9 9.25 -8.67 -1.20
CA ASN A 9 9.09 -9.19 -2.56
C ASN A 9 9.37 -8.13 -3.63
N ALA A 10 8.90 -6.90 -3.42
CA ALA A 10 9.17 -5.81 -4.35
C ALA A 10 10.66 -5.45 -4.43
N SER A 11 11.38 -5.51 -3.31
CA SER A 11 12.82 -5.22 -3.29
C SER A 11 13.64 -6.21 -4.12
N TYR A 12 13.20 -7.46 -4.22
CA TYR A 12 13.87 -8.50 -4.99
C TYR A 12 13.39 -8.58 -6.44
N PHE A 13 12.09 -8.38 -6.69
CA PHE A 13 11.48 -8.76 -7.96
C PHE A 13 10.75 -7.63 -8.70
N LEU A 14 10.35 -6.56 -8.01
CA LEU A 14 9.61 -5.47 -8.64
C LEU A 14 10.56 -4.39 -9.13
N LYS A 15 10.54 -4.15 -10.44
CA LYS A 15 11.31 -3.06 -11.07
C LYS A 15 10.92 -1.70 -10.48
N ALA A 16 11.87 -0.76 -10.47
CA ALA A 16 11.57 0.63 -10.13
C ALA A 16 10.53 1.20 -11.11
N GLY A 17 9.55 1.96 -10.58
CA GLY A 17 8.38 2.39 -11.33
C GLY A 17 7.34 1.29 -11.58
N GLY A 18 7.53 0.08 -11.06
CA GLY A 18 6.56 -1.01 -11.13
C GLY A 18 5.31 -0.73 -10.30
N HIS A 19 4.17 -1.21 -10.75
CA HIS A 19 2.90 -1.06 -10.04
C HIS A 19 2.72 -2.17 -9.00
N PHE A 20 2.00 -1.86 -7.93
CA PHE A 20 1.59 -2.83 -6.93
C PHE A 20 0.09 -2.68 -6.63
N VAL A 21 -0.48 -3.78 -6.16
CA VAL A 21 -1.82 -3.87 -5.59
C VAL A 21 -1.71 -4.68 -4.31
N ILE A 22 -2.33 -4.23 -3.23
CA ILE A 22 -2.40 -4.97 -1.97
C ILE A 22 -3.82 -4.90 -1.42
N SER A 23 -4.35 -6.07 -1.04
CA SER A 23 -5.58 -6.17 -0.25
C SER A 23 -5.22 -6.25 1.23
N ILE A 24 -5.71 -5.30 2.01
CA ILE A 24 -5.50 -5.19 3.45
C ILE A 24 -6.75 -5.69 4.15
N LYS A 25 -6.60 -6.74 4.95
CA LYS A 25 -7.66 -7.26 5.83
C LYS A 25 -7.33 -6.87 7.27
N ALA A 26 -8.02 -5.88 7.82
CA ALA A 26 -7.66 -5.29 9.10
C ALA A 26 -7.65 -6.32 10.25
N ASN A 27 -8.69 -7.17 10.29
CA ASN A 27 -8.87 -8.20 11.32
C ASN A 27 -7.76 -9.27 11.36
N CYS A 28 -7.02 -9.46 10.26
CA CYS A 28 -5.87 -10.38 10.24
C CYS A 28 -4.55 -9.73 10.66
N ILE A 29 -4.55 -8.40 10.85
CA ILE A 29 -3.38 -7.64 11.28
C ILE A 29 -3.51 -7.29 12.75
N ASP A 30 -4.62 -6.68 13.13
CA ASP A 30 -4.95 -6.33 14.49
C ASP A 30 -6.47 -6.19 14.62
N SER A 31 -7.10 -7.12 15.32
CA SER A 31 -8.56 -7.14 15.54
C SER A 31 -9.00 -6.28 16.73
N THR A 32 -8.06 -5.64 17.44
CA THR A 32 -8.36 -4.87 18.66
C THR A 32 -8.52 -3.38 18.41
N VAL A 33 -8.19 -2.90 17.21
CA VAL A 33 -8.23 -1.49 16.84
C VAL A 33 -9.13 -1.27 15.61
N PRO A 34 -9.65 -0.05 15.40
CA PRO A 34 -10.48 0.26 14.23
C PRO A 34 -9.76 0.00 12.90
N ALA A 35 -10.50 -0.46 11.89
CA ALA A 35 -9.96 -0.83 10.59
C ALA A 35 -9.24 0.34 9.91
N GLU A 36 -9.74 1.56 10.06
CA GLU A 36 -9.15 2.79 9.50
C GLU A 36 -7.75 3.04 10.07
N ALA A 37 -7.54 2.77 11.37
CA ALA A 37 -6.24 2.90 12.01
C ALA A 37 -5.25 1.85 11.47
N VAL A 38 -5.72 0.62 11.24
CA VAL A 38 -4.91 -0.43 10.60
C VAL A 38 -4.52 -0.04 9.17
N PHE A 39 -5.46 0.47 8.38
CA PHE A 39 -5.20 0.91 7.00
C PHE A 39 -4.15 2.02 6.97
N ALA A 40 -4.32 3.06 7.81
CA ALA A 40 -3.35 4.15 7.90
C ALA A 40 -1.95 3.64 8.31
N SER A 41 -1.88 2.71 9.27
CA SER A 41 -0.63 2.08 9.71
C SER A 41 0.07 1.32 8.59
N GLU A 42 -0.63 0.46 7.84
CA GLU A 42 -0.03 -0.28 6.73
C GLU A 42 0.36 0.63 5.56
N VAL A 43 -0.44 1.65 5.24
CA VAL A 43 -0.09 2.66 4.22
C VAL A 43 1.18 3.42 4.61
N ASN A 44 1.36 3.76 5.89
CA ASN A 44 2.58 4.42 6.36
C ASN A 44 3.80 3.50 6.25
N LYS A 45 3.65 2.20 6.50
CA LYS A 45 4.73 1.21 6.28
C LYS A 45 5.10 1.12 4.80
N LEU A 46 4.12 1.05 3.89
CA LEU A 46 4.37 1.08 2.45
C LEU A 46 5.16 2.33 2.03
N LYS A 47 4.80 3.51 2.54
CA LYS A 47 5.53 4.76 2.26
C LYS A 47 6.98 4.71 2.76
N ALA A 48 7.22 4.15 3.94
CA ALA A 48 8.57 3.98 4.48
C ALA A 48 9.43 3.07 3.58
N ASP A 49 8.81 2.05 2.97
CA ASP A 49 9.44 1.11 2.04
C ASP A 49 9.47 1.60 0.57
N GLN A 50 9.43 2.92 0.34
CA GLN A 50 9.53 3.56 -0.98
C GLN A 50 8.38 3.26 -1.95
N PHE A 51 7.23 2.77 -1.45
CA PHE A 51 6.02 2.73 -2.25
C PHE A 51 5.33 4.10 -2.23
N LYS A 52 4.71 4.43 -3.36
CA LYS A 52 3.85 5.59 -3.50
C LYS A 52 2.43 5.11 -3.76
N PRO A 53 1.59 4.98 -2.73
CA PRO A 53 0.16 4.74 -2.89
C PRO A 53 -0.46 5.86 -3.73
N THR A 54 -1.31 5.51 -4.69
CA THR A 54 -2.03 6.46 -5.54
C THR A 54 -3.52 6.45 -5.27
N GLU A 55 -4.07 5.32 -4.86
CA GLU A 55 -5.49 5.16 -4.58
C GLU A 55 -5.69 4.09 -3.51
N GLN A 56 -6.69 4.31 -2.67
CA GLN A 56 -7.16 3.38 -1.64
C GLN A 56 -8.68 3.32 -1.72
N VAL A 57 -9.23 2.11 -1.78
CA VAL A 57 -10.66 1.87 -1.86
C VAL A 57 -11.05 0.83 -0.81
N THR A 58 -12.03 1.15 0.02
CA THR A 58 -12.68 0.17 0.90
C THR A 58 -13.60 -0.73 0.08
N LEU A 59 -13.65 -2.01 0.40
CA LEU A 59 -14.44 -2.98 -0.38
C LEU A 59 -15.91 -3.11 0.09
N GLU A 60 -16.38 -2.14 0.88
CA GLU A 60 -17.78 -2.10 1.31
C GLU A 60 -18.71 -1.77 0.12
N PRO A 61 -19.88 -2.45 0.03
CA PRO A 61 -20.50 -3.32 1.03
C PRO A 61 -20.12 -4.81 0.96
N PHE A 62 -19.25 -5.22 0.03
CA PHE A 62 -18.98 -6.63 -0.25
C PHE A 62 -18.11 -7.32 0.82
N GLU A 63 -17.06 -6.64 1.27
CA GLU A 63 -16.14 -7.14 2.29
C GLU A 63 -15.88 -6.06 3.36
N ARG A 64 -16.32 -6.30 4.59
CA ARG A 64 -16.09 -5.39 5.73
C ARG A 64 -14.64 -5.44 6.20
N ASP A 65 -14.13 -4.33 6.70
CA ASP A 65 -12.75 -4.21 7.23
C ASP A 65 -11.65 -4.58 6.21
N HIS A 66 -11.98 -4.48 4.91
CA HIS A 66 -11.05 -4.69 3.81
C HIS A 66 -10.84 -3.40 3.00
N ALA A 67 -9.59 -3.16 2.63
CA ALA A 67 -9.22 -2.08 1.72
C ALA A 67 -8.23 -2.57 0.67
N CYS A 68 -8.44 -2.18 -0.58
CA CYS A 68 -7.48 -2.34 -1.66
C CYS A 68 -6.66 -1.05 -1.80
N VAL A 69 -5.34 -1.18 -1.84
CA VAL A 69 -4.42 -0.06 -2.09
C VAL A 69 -3.61 -0.36 -3.33
N VAL A 70 -3.54 0.61 -4.23
CA VAL A 70 -2.74 0.54 -5.45
C VAL A 70 -1.73 1.67 -5.50
N GLY A 71 -0.64 1.46 -6.23
CA GLY A 71 0.37 2.50 -6.40
C GLY A 71 1.59 2.05 -7.17
N ILE A 72 2.67 2.81 -6.99
CA ILE A 72 3.93 2.62 -7.73
C ILE A 72 5.09 2.47 -6.75
N TYR A 73 5.91 1.44 -6.94
CA TYR A 73 7.14 1.23 -6.18
C TYR A 73 8.28 2.06 -6.77
N ARG A 74 9.04 2.78 -5.93
CA ARG A 74 10.15 3.65 -6.33
C ARG A 74 9.76 4.55 -7.51
N ALA A 75 8.65 5.26 -7.36
CA ALA A 75 8.06 6.07 -8.42
C ALA A 75 9.11 7.03 -9.02
N PRO A 76 9.21 7.13 -10.36
CA PRO A 76 10.18 8.00 -11.00
C PRO A 76 9.92 9.45 -10.60
N LYS A 77 11.01 10.21 -10.34
CA LYS A 77 10.92 11.66 -10.12
C LYS A 77 10.39 12.29 -11.40
N LYS A 78 9.22 12.95 -11.36
CA LYS A 78 8.74 13.75 -12.50
C LYS A 78 9.81 14.80 -12.80
N GLN A 79 10.36 14.80 -14.02
CA GLN A 79 11.20 15.90 -14.48
C GLN A 79 10.32 17.16 -14.51
N LYS A 80 10.73 18.18 -13.78
CA LYS A 80 10.08 19.49 -13.82
C LYS A 80 10.32 20.04 -15.24
N PRO A 81 9.29 20.42 -16.01
CA PRO A 81 9.52 21.03 -17.30
C PRO A 81 10.38 22.27 -17.08
N ALA A 82 11.49 22.37 -17.82
CA ALA A 82 12.29 23.60 -17.87
C ALA A 82 11.37 24.71 -18.40
N ALA A 83 11.25 25.78 -17.62
CA ALA A 83 10.54 27.00 -18.03
C ALA A 83 11.35 27.76 -19.08
#